data_AF-A0A2X3KUS8-F1
#
_entry.id   AF-A0A2X3KUS8-F1
#
_cell.length_a   1.000
_cell.length_b   1.000
_cell.length_c   1.000
_cell.angle_alpha   90.00
_cell.angle_beta   90.00
_cell.angle_gamma   90.00
#
_symmetry.space_group_name_H-M   'P 1'
#
loop_
_entity.id
_entity.type
_entity.pdbx_description
1 polymer ?
#
loop_
_entity_poly.entity_id
_entity_poly.type
_entity_poly.pdbx_seq_one_letter_code
_entity_poly.pdbx_strand_id
1 'polypeptide(L)' 'MVWAGAACRHTLSSGDIREGRLVRLNIEDVPPGGLALPMFGVYPIASPPGPAGRWLIERLKNLCPAKLAGQPA' A
#
# COMPACT_ATOMS: atom_id res chain seq x y z
N MET A 1 -18.39 3.38 -19.70
CA MET A 1 -17.60 2.27 -19.15
C MET A 1 -16.25 2.84 -18.72
N VAL A 2 -16.12 3.33 -17.49
CA VAL A 2 -14.84 3.86 -16.97
C VAL A 2 -14.12 2.73 -16.27
N TRP A 3 -13.01 2.28 -16.86
CA TRP A 3 -12.02 1.42 -16.22
C TRP A 3 -11.20 2.28 -15.26
N ALA A 4 -11.68 2.51 -14.04
CA ALA A 4 -10.82 2.99 -12.97
C ALA A 4 -10.34 1.76 -12.18
N GLY A 5 -9.14 1.28 -12.51
CA GLY A 5 -8.47 0.26 -11.71
C GLY A 5 -8.23 0.77 -10.29
N ALA A 6 -8.41 -0.08 -9.29
CA ALA A 6 -8.10 0.24 -7.90
C ALA A 6 -6.57 0.38 -7.74
N ALA A 7 -6.05 1.59 -8.00
CA ALA A 7 -4.64 1.88 -7.82
C ALA A 7 -4.32 1.92 -6.31
N CYS A 8 -3.34 1.12 -5.90
CA CYS A 8 -2.81 1.19 -4.55
C CYS A 8 -2.24 2.60 -4.30
N ARG A 9 -2.60 3.19 -3.18
CA ARG A 9 -2.21 4.55 -2.79
C ARG A 9 -0.69 4.82 -2.82
N HIS A 10 0.15 3.79 -2.67
CA HIS A 10 1.60 3.95 -2.74
C HIS A 10 2.12 4.28 -4.16
N THR A 11 1.35 3.99 -5.20
CA THR A 11 1.73 4.26 -6.60
C THR A 11 1.46 5.70 -7.00
N LEU A 12 0.47 6.35 -6.38
CA LEU A 12 0.10 7.73 -6.66
C LEU A 12 0.89 8.68 -5.77
N SER A 13 1.61 9.64 -6.37
CA SER A 13 2.31 10.65 -5.58
C SER A 13 1.32 11.66 -5.02
N SER A 14 1.50 12.05 -3.76
CA SER A 14 0.80 13.20 -3.18
C SER A 14 1.03 14.49 -3.98
N GLY A 15 2.15 14.57 -4.71
CA GLY A 15 2.45 15.67 -5.63
C GLY A 15 1.48 15.75 -6.81
N ASP A 16 1.07 14.61 -7.37
CA ASP A 16 0.18 14.59 -8.54
C ASP A 16 -1.22 15.09 -8.21
N ILE A 17 -1.70 14.81 -6.99
CA ILE A 17 -2.97 15.34 -6.46
C ILE A 17 -2.85 16.84 -6.20
N ARG A 18 -1.73 17.29 -5.61
CA ARG A 18 -1.49 18.71 -5.31
C ARG A 18 -1.33 19.56 -6.56
N GLU A 19 -0.68 19.03 -7.58
CA GLU A 19 -0.43 19.70 -8.86
C GLU A 19 -1.63 19.61 -9.83
N GLY A 20 -2.73 18.96 -9.42
CA GLY A 20 -3.94 18.83 -10.22
C GLY A 20 -3.78 17.89 -11.42
N ARG A 21 -2.69 17.12 -11.50
CA ARG A 21 -2.50 16.08 -12.52
C ARG A 21 -3.44 14.89 -12.29
N LEU A 22 -3.85 14.68 -11.04
CA LEU A 22 -4.83 13.68 -10.63
C LEU A 22 -5.92 14.33 -9.76
N VAL A 23 -7.16 13.85 -9.90
CA VAL A 23 -8.30 14.22 -9.06
C VAL A 23 -8.78 13.01 -8.26
N ARG A 24 -9.23 13.23 -7.02
CA ARG A 24 -9.84 12.18 -6.21
C ARG A 24 -11.25 11.89 -6.71
N LEU A 25 -11.51 10.62 -7.03
CA LEU A 25 -12.85 10.13 -7.32
C LEU A 25 -13.37 9.36 -6.11
N ASN A 26 -14.61 9.63 -5.72
CA ASN A 26 -15.31 8.81 -4.73
C ASN A 26 -15.92 7.61 -5.45
N ILE A 27 -15.56 6.41 -5.03
CA ILE A 27 -16.13 5.17 -5.57
C ILE A 27 -17.16 4.69 -4.55
N GLU A 28 -18.39 4.45 -4.99
CA GLU A 28 -19.54 4.15 -4.12
C GLU A 28 -19.28 2.97 -3.17
N ASP A 29 -18.62 1.92 -3.67
CA ASP A 29 -18.32 0.70 -2.91
C ASP A 29 -16.97 0.72 -2.16
N VAL A 30 -16.24 1.83 -2.19
CA VAL A 30 -14.91 1.93 -1.56
C VAL A 30 -14.95 2.96 -0.43
N PRO A 31 -14.55 2.58 0.80
CA PRO A 31 -14.56 3.52 1.91
C PRO A 31 -13.63 4.72 1.65
N PRO A 32 -13.94 5.89 2.24
CA PRO A 32 -13.08 7.06 2.17
C PRO A 32 -11.65 6.71 2.62
N GLY A 33 -10.68 6.89 1.73
CA GLY A 33 -9.30 6.46 1.97
C GLY A 33 -8.91 5.11 1.36
N GLY A 34 -9.78 4.48 0.57
CA GLY A 34 -9.45 3.27 -0.19
C GLY A 34 -9.54 1.98 0.62
N LEU A 35 -9.31 0.85 -0.05
CA LEU A 35 -9.26 -0.46 0.59
C LEU A 35 -7.93 -0.67 1.34
N ALA A 36 -8.00 -1.27 2.52
CA ALA A 36 -6.83 -1.74 3.26
C ALA A 36 -6.39 -3.10 2.69
N LEU A 37 -5.50 -3.06 1.69
CA LEU A 37 -4.92 -4.26 1.10
C LEU A 37 -3.56 -4.55 1.78
N PRO A 38 -3.41 -5.66 2.53
CA PRO A 38 -2.15 -5.99 3.19
C PRO A 38 -1.07 -6.32 2.15
N MET A 39 0.13 -5.81 2.37
CA MET A 39 1.32 -6.18 1.59
C MET A 39 2.12 -7.24 2.35
N PHE A 40 2.53 -8.31 1.66
CA PHE A 40 3.24 -9.43 2.25
C PHE A 40 4.61 -9.63 1.59
N GLY A 41 5.62 -9.99 2.41
CA GLY A 41 6.87 -10.54 1.92
C GLY A 41 6.82 -12.06 1.93
N VAL A 42 6.99 -12.70 0.78
CA VAL A 42 6.89 -14.16 0.62
C VAL A 42 8.27 -14.72 0.30
N TYR A 43 8.67 -15.78 1.00
CA TYR A 43 9.92 -16.50 0.77
C TYR A 43 9.77 -18.00 1.12
N PRO A 44 10.53 -18.90 0.48
CA PRO A 44 10.49 -20.31 0.80
C PRO A 44 10.97 -20.58 2.23
N ILE A 45 10.27 -21.46 2.96
CA ILE A 45 10.66 -21.87 4.32
C ILE A 45 12.05 -22.52 4.32
N ALA A 46 12.35 -23.32 3.29
CA ALA A 46 13.63 -24.01 3.14
C ALA A 46 14.82 -23.08 2.83
N SER A 47 14.55 -21.84 2.42
CA SER A 47 15.57 -20.85 2.07
C SER A 47 15.18 -19.49 2.62
N PRO A 48 15.27 -19.29 3.95
CA PRO A 48 14.92 -18.03 4.57
C PRO A 48 15.84 -16.91 4.05
N PRO A 49 15.37 -15.65 4.07
CA PRO A 49 16.18 -14.52 3.66
C PRO A 49 17.44 -14.44 4.52
N GLY A 50 18.59 -14.31 3.85
CA GLY A 50 19.87 -14.04 4.49
C GLY A 50 19.91 -12.64 5.14
N PRO A 51 21.06 -12.23 5.70
CA PRO A 51 21.20 -10.96 6.41
C PRO A 51 20.73 -9.74 5.58
N ALA A 52 21.11 -9.69 4.29
CA ALA A 52 20.68 -8.61 3.39
C ALA A 52 19.17 -8.65 3.10
N GLY A 53 18.59 -9.84 2.95
CA GLY A 53 17.15 -10.00 2.72
C GLY A 53 16.33 -9.58 3.94
N ARG A 54 16.77 -9.95 5.15
CA ARG A 54 16.13 -9.51 6.41
C ARG A 54 16.21 -7.99 6.55
N TRP A 55 17.37 -7.40 6.29
CA TRP A 55 17.54 -5.95 6.30
C TRP A 55 16.56 -5.25 5.35
N LEU A 56 16.40 -5.76 4.13
CA LEU A 56 15.48 -5.18 3.15
C LEU A 56 14.03 -5.28 3.62
N ILE A 57 13.61 -6.44 4.14
CA ILE A 57 12.26 -6.64 4.67
C ILE A 57 11.96 -5.64 5.78
N GLU A 58 12.87 -5.46 6.74
CA GLU A 58 12.70 -4.49 7.82
C GLU A 58 12.67 -3.05 7.30
N ARG A 59 13.49 -2.72 6.30
CA ARG A 59 13.45 -1.40 5.67
C ARG A 59 12.12 -1.14 4.97
N LEU A 60 11.57 -2.13 4.27
CA LEU A 60 10.26 -2.01 3.60
C LEU A 60 9.11 -1.84 4.60
N LYS A 61 9.14 -2.53 5.74
CA LYS A 61 8.16 -2.33 6.82
C LYS A 61 8.13 -0.89 7.34
N ASN A 62 9.30 -0.24 7.39
CA ASN A 62 9.42 1.15 7.85
C ASN A 62 9.03 2.18 6.77
N LEU A 63 9.33 1.89 5.50
CA LEU A 63 8.99 2.78 4.36
C LEU A 63 7.51 2.70 4.00
N CYS A 64 6.87 1.57 4.26
CA CYS A 64 5.45 1.38 4.08
C CYS A 64 4.77 1.48 5.46
N PRO A 65 4.34 2.68 5.90
CA PRO A 65 3.57 2.78 7.13
C PRO A 65 2.30 1.95 6.99
N ALA A 66 2.31 0.76 7.57
CA ALA A 66 1.12 -0.03 7.78
C ALA A 66 0.29 0.72 8.81
N LYS A 67 -0.58 1.62 8.35
CA LYS A 67 -1.71 2.05 9.18
C LYS A 67 -2.61 0.82 9.30
N LEU A 68 -2.35 -0.01 10.31
CA LEU A 68 -3.27 -1.05 10.74
C LEU A 68 -4.57 -0.33 11.07
N ALA A 69 -5.52 -0.41 10.15
CA ALA A 69 -6.86 0.11 10.36
C ALA A 69 -7.54 -0.78 11.42
N GLY A 70 -7.81 -0.21 12.59
CA GLY A 70 -8.79 -0.70 13.56
C GLY A 70 -8.42 -1.98 14.33
N GLN A 71 -7.77 -1.81 15.49
CA GLN A 71 -8.02 -2.69 16.64
C GLN A 71 -9.03 -1.98 17.56
N PRO A 72 -10.25 -2.50 17.78
CA PRO A 72 -11.04 -2.12 18.95
C PRO A 72 -10.45 -2.75 20.23
N ALA A 73 -10.67 -2.03 21.34
CA ALA A 73 -10.20 -2.33 22.70
C ALA A 73 -10.72 -3.66 23.27
#